data_AF-A0A1M7SKZ3-F1
#
_entry.id   AF-A0A1M7SKZ3-F1
#
_cell.length_a   1.000
_cell.length_b   1.000
_cell.length_c   1.000
_cell.angle_alpha   90.00
_cell.angle_beta   90.00
_cell.angle_gamma   90.00
#
_symmetry.space_group_name_H-M   'P 1'
#
loop_
_entity.id
_entity.type
_entity.pdbx_description
1 polymer ?
#
loop_
_entity_poly.entity_id
_entity_poly.type
_entity_poly.pdbx_seq_one_letter_code
_entity_poly.pdbx_strand_id
1 'polypeptide(L)' 'MQKPITSLILFVVVFIAAYLMLCYWPGFRIKLYAPPMEYFAESIKHMAVFKTLVSAVVGLLAAGIAFVVHGRAK' A
#
# COMPACT_ATOMS: atom_id res chain seq x y z
N MET A 1 19.15 -11.98 13.96
CA MET A 1 17.99 -12.58 13.28
C MET A 1 16.74 -11.67 13.18
N GLN A 2 16.71 -10.47 13.77
CA GLN A 2 15.53 -9.57 13.78
C GLN A 2 15.34 -8.71 12.50
N LYS A 3 16.41 -8.51 11.72
CA LYS A 3 16.41 -7.64 10.52
C LYS A 3 15.32 -7.95 9.47
N PRO A 4 15.04 -9.22 9.10
CA PRO A 4 14.02 -9.50 8.09
C PRO A 4 12.59 -9.23 8.59
N ILE A 5 12.34 -9.40 9.90
CA ILE A 5 11.01 -9.21 10.50
C ILE A 5 10.64 -7.73 10.47
N THR A 6 11.56 -6.83 10.81
CA THR A 6 11.33 -5.39 10.75
C THR A 6 11.05 -4.92 9.32
N SER A 7 11.77 -5.44 8.33
CA SER A 7 11.54 -5.11 6.91
C SER A 7 10.19 -5.63 6.41
N LEU A 8 9.74 -6.79 6.91
CA LEU A 8 8.43 -7.35 6.58
C LEU A 8 7.29 -6.51 7.18
N ILE A 9 7.44 -6.08 8.44
CA ILE A 9 6.46 -5.20 9.09
C ILE A 9 6.38 -3.87 8.34
N LEU A 10 7.54 -3.28 7.98
CA LEU A 10 7.60 -2.06 7.17
C LEU A 10 6.89 -2.24 5.82
N PHE A 11 7.13 -3.37 5.14
CA PHE A 11 6.45 -3.71 3.88
C PHE A 11 4.93 -3.67 4.03
N VAL A 12 4.40 -4.36 5.05
CA VAL A 12 2.95 -4.45 5.28
C VAL A 12 2.36 -3.08 5.60
N VAL A 13 3.03 -2.30 6.44
CA VAL A 13 2.55 -0.94 6.81
C VAL A 13 2.52 -0.02 5.58
N VAL A 14 3.59 0.00 4.78
CA VAL A 14 3.67 0.81 3.57
C VAL A 14 2.66 0.34 2.52
N PHE A 15 2.46 -0.97 2.39
CA PHE A 15 1.46 -1.55 1.48
C PHE A 15 0.05 -1.07 1.83
N ILE A 16 -0.36 -1.18 3.11
CA ILE A 16 -1.69 -0.74 3.55
C ILE A 16 -1.85 0.77 3.37
N ALA A 17 -0.86 1.56 3.78
CA ALA A 17 -0.90 3.02 3.65
C ALA A 17 -1.01 3.47 2.18
N ALA A 18 -0.21 2.88 1.29
CA ALA A 18 -0.26 3.17 -0.13
C ALA A 18 -1.61 2.76 -0.74
N TYR A 19 -2.12 1.59 -0.38
CA TYR A 19 -3.42 1.11 -0.86
C TYR A 19 -4.58 2.04 -0.46
N LEU A 20 -4.57 2.52 0.79
CA LEU A 20 -5.56 3.50 1.27
C LEU A 20 -5.40 4.85 0.57
N MET A 21 -4.18 5.35 0.39
CA MET A 21 -3.91 6.58 -0.37
C MET A 21 -4.42 6.49 -1.81
N LEU A 22 -4.21 5.35 -2.48
CA LEU A 22 -4.75 5.11 -3.83
C LEU A 22 -6.28 5.08 -3.87
N CYS A 23 -6.95 4.66 -2.80
CA CYS A 23 -8.41 4.71 -2.73
C CYS A 23 -8.97 6.14 -2.68
N TYR A 24 -8.23 7.09 -2.10
CA TYR A 24 -8.64 8.49 -2.02
C TYR A 24 -8.09 9.37 -3.15
N TRP A 25 -7.23 8.83 -4.03
CA TRP A 25 -6.65 9.57 -5.15
C TRP A 25 -7.73 9.98 -6.16
N PRO A 26 -7.78 11.25 -6.61
CA PRO A 26 -8.88 11.79 -7.43
C PRO A 26 -9.10 11.06 -8.77
N GLY A 27 -8.05 10.49 -9.36
CA GLY A 27 -8.10 9.67 -10.57
C GLY A 27 -8.65 8.24 -10.40
N PHE A 28 -8.73 7.72 -9.17
CA PHE A 28 -9.26 6.38 -8.85
C PHE A 28 -10.54 6.42 -8.00
N ARG A 29 -11.04 7.62 -7.70
CA ARG A 29 -12.31 7.83 -7.02
C ARG A 29 -13.48 7.41 -7.91
N ILE A 30 -14.37 6.59 -7.36
CA ILE A 30 -15.70 6.43 -7.92
C ILE A 30 -16.50 7.69 -7.59
N LYS A 31 -17.19 8.30 -8.56
CA LYS A 31 -18.16 9.37 -8.30
C LYS A 31 -19.48 8.75 -7.85
N LEU A 32 -19.50 8.14 -6.67
CA LEU A 32 -20.71 7.58 -6.07
C LEU A 32 -21.21 8.53 -4.97
N TYR A 33 -22.46 8.96 -5.08
CA TYR A 33 -23.12 9.75 -4.03
C TYR A 33 -23.75 8.79 -3.02
N ALA A 34 -22.91 8.24 -2.15
CA ALA A 34 -23.28 7.24 -1.15
C ALA A 34 -22.75 7.64 0.23
N PRO A 35 -23.35 7.15 1.32
CA PRO A 35 -22.80 7.35 2.66
C PRO A 35 -21.36 6.84 2.75
N PRO A 36 -20.51 7.46 3.59
CA PRO A 36 -19.06 7.31 3.54
C PRO A 36 -18.56 5.87 3.73
N MET A 37 -19.28 5.06 4.51
CA MET A 37 -18.94 3.64 4.71
C MET A 37 -19.18 2.78 3.47
N GLU A 38 -20.32 2.97 2.80
CA GLU A 38 -20.64 2.24 1.56
C GLU A 38 -19.74 2.70 0.41
N TYR A 39 -19.46 4.00 0.35
CA TYR A 39 -18.51 4.59 -0.60
C TYR A 39 -17.11 3.98 -0.48
N PHE A 40 -16.64 3.78 0.75
CA PHE A 40 -15.31 3.21 1.00
C PHE A 40 -15.23 1.75 0.58
N ALA A 41 -16.23 0.94 0.91
CA ALA A 41 -16.29 -0.46 0.52
C ALA A 41 -16.31 -0.62 -1.02
N GLU A 42 -17.09 0.21 -1.71
CA GLU A 42 -17.16 0.19 -3.17
C GLU A 42 -15.85 0.69 -3.80
N SER A 43 -15.22 1.70 -3.19
CA SER A 43 -13.91 2.21 -3.60
C SER A 43 -12.79 1.17 -3.46
N ILE A 44 -12.80 0.34 -2.41
CA ILE A 44 -11.85 -0.77 -2.24
C ILE A 44 -12.03 -1.79 -3.37
N LYS A 45 -13.28 -2.17 -3.68
CA LYS A 45 -13.57 -3.13 -4.74
C LYS A 45 -13.23 -2.58 -6.12
N HIS A 46 -13.47 -1.29 -6.36
CA HIS A 46 -13.19 -0.66 -7.62
C HIS A 46 -11.69 -0.58 -7.89
N MET A 47 -11.28 -1.25 -8.97
CA MET A 47 -9.87 -1.39 -9.36
C MET A 47 -9.01 -2.00 -8.25
N ALA A 48 -9.57 -2.90 -7.42
CA ALA A 48 -8.87 -3.57 -6.33
C ALA A 48 -7.55 -4.19 -6.80
N VAL A 49 -7.57 -4.92 -7.93
CA VAL A 49 -6.40 -5.61 -8.52
C VAL A 49 -5.30 -4.62 -8.93
N PHE A 50 -5.67 -3.48 -9.52
CA PHE A 50 -4.70 -2.46 -9.90
C PHE A 50 -4.09 -1.80 -8.65
N LYS A 51 -4.92 -1.47 -7.67
CA LYS A 51 -4.49 -0.85 -6.42
C LYS A 51 -3.57 -1.78 -5.63
N THR A 52 -3.87 -3.08 -5.58
CA THR A 52 -3.00 -4.07 -4.92
C THR A 52 -1.68 -4.26 -5.65
N LEU A 53 -1.69 -4.27 -7.00
CA LEU A 53 -0.46 -4.33 -7.78
C LEU A 53 0.43 -3.10 -7.53
N VAL A 54 -0.13 -1.89 -7.57
CA VAL A 54 0.63 -0.67 -7.32
C VAL A 54 1.14 -0.62 -5.88
N SER A 55 0.30 -0.95 -4.89
CA SER A 55 0.75 -0.98 -3.49
C SER A 55 1.78 -2.08 -3.23
N ALA A 56 1.72 -3.22 -3.93
CA ALA A 56 2.73 -4.28 -3.86
C ALA A 56 4.07 -3.80 -4.41
N VAL A 57 4.09 -3.12 -5.56
CA VAL A 57 5.31 -2.55 -6.14
C VAL A 57 5.92 -1.50 -5.21
N VAL A 58 5.11 -0.59 -4.67
CA VAL A 58 5.57 0.43 -3.71
C VAL A 58 6.11 -0.20 -2.43
N GLY A 59 5.39 -1.19 -1.88
CA GLY A 59 5.85 -1.94 -0.71
C GLY A 59 7.18 -2.65 -0.97
N LEU A 60 7.32 -3.33 -2.12
CA LEU A 60 8.53 -4.08 -2.48
C LEU A 60 9.72 -3.14 -2.67
N LEU A 61 9.51 -1.98 -3.28
CA LEU A 61 10.53 -0.95 -3.39
C LEU A 61 10.97 -0.44 -2.01
N ALA A 62 10.03 -0.12 -1.12
CA ALA A 62 10.34 0.34 0.23
C ALA A 62 11.08 -0.72 1.04
N ALA A 63 10.66 -1.99 0.96
CA ALA A 63 11.31 -3.11 1.63
C ALA A 63 12.70 -3.39 1.04
N GLY A 64 12.85 -3.33 -0.28
CA GLY A 64 14.12 -3.50 -0.97
C GLY A 64 15.13 -2.41 -0.59
N ILE A 65 14.70 -1.14 -0.54
CA ILE A 65 15.53 -0.03 -0.07
C ILE A 65 15.93 -0.24 1.39
N ALA A 66 14.97 -0.56 2.27
CA ALA A 66 15.24 -0.81 3.68
C ALA A 66 16.24 -1.96 3.87
N PHE A 67 16.12 -3.04 3.09
CA PHE A 67 17.03 -4.17 3.11
C PHE A 67 18.44 -3.80 2.63
N VAL A 68 18.57 -3.06 1.52
CA VAL A 68 19.85 -2.60 1.00
C VAL A 68 20.54 -1.66 1.99
N VAL A 69 19.80 -0.70 2.56
CA VAL A 69 20.35 0.24 3.56
C VAL A 69 20.83 -0.52 4.81
N HIS A 70 20.05 -1.50 5.30
CA HIS A 70 20.47 -2.31 6.45
C HIS A 70 21.64 -3.25 6.15
N GLY A 71 21.80 -3.66 4.89
CA GLY A 71 22.94 -4.46 4.43
C GLY A 71 24.22 -3.64 4.24
N ARG A 72 24.10 -2.35 3.93
CA ARG A 72 25.23 -1.39 3.75
C ARG A 72 25.75 -0.81 5.06
N ALA A 73 24.98 -0.88 6.16
CA ALA A 73 25.36 -0.39 7.48
C ALA A 73 26.17 -1.40 8.32
N LYS A 74 26.78 -2.42 7.70
CA LYS A 74 27.68 -3.40 8.32
C LYS A 74 28.99 -3.43 7.56
#